data_AF-A0A517IGJ9-F1
#
_entry.id   AF-A0A517IGJ9-F1
#
_cell.length_a   1.000
_cell.length_b   1.000
_cell.length_c   1.000
_cell.angle_alpha   90.00
_cell.angle_beta   90.00
_cell.angle_gamma   90.00
#
_symmetry.space_group_name_H-M   'P 1'
#
loop_
_entity.id
_entity.type
_entity.pdbx_description
1 polymer ?
#
loop_
_entity_poly.entity_id
_entity_poly.type
_entity_poly.pdbx_seq_one_letter_code
_entity_poly.pdbx_strand_id
1 'polypeptide(L)' 'MNLLTLVKRAQNNDESAMVEIIERFEPKIRKSLKFTDIGVRDDIHQEIIFRMIKAVKSYKLPKKSN' A
#
# COMPACT_ATOMS: atom_id res chain seq x y z
N MET A 1 -5.34 -11.73 -8.40
CA MET A 1 -3.97 -11.44 -8.90
C MET A 1 -2.96 -11.50 -7.74
N ASN A 2 -1.71 -11.92 -7.97
CA ASN A 2 -0.70 -11.95 -6.90
C ASN A 2 -0.18 -10.53 -6.57
N LEU A 3 0.36 -10.33 -5.37
CA LEU A 3 0.82 -9.02 -4.90
C LEU A 3 1.98 -8.46 -5.74
N LEU A 4 2.93 -9.30 -6.15
CA LEU A 4 4.08 -8.88 -6.95
C LEU A 4 3.67 -8.35 -8.33
N THR A 5 2.65 -8.94 -8.95
CA THR A 5 2.06 -8.47 -10.20
C THR A 5 1.38 -7.12 -10.01
N LEU A 6 0.66 -6.93 -8.90
CA LEU A 6 0.06 -5.63 -8.58
C LEU A 6 1.12 -4.56 -8.37
N VAL A 7 2.19 -4.86 -7.63
CA VAL A 7 3.31 -3.92 -7.42
C VAL A 7 3.91 -3.50 -8.76
N LYS A 8 4.14 -4.46 -9.68
CA LYS A 8 4.64 -4.16 -11.02
C LYS A 8 3.69 -3.26 -11.82
N ARG A 9 2.39 -3.53 -11.78
CA ARG A 9 1.38 -2.68 -12.46
C ARG A 9 1.35 -1.28 -11.87
N ALA A 10 1.30 -1.17 -10.54
CA ALA A 10 1.25 0.10 -9.82
C ALA A 10 2.52 0.95 -10.06
N GLN A 11 3.69 0.34 -10.20
CA GLN A 11 4.92 1.02 -10.60
C GLN A 11 4.85 1.58 -12.03
N ASN A 12 4.13 0.90 -12.93
CA ASN A 12 3.86 1.35 -14.31
C ASN A 12 2.64 2.27 -14.44
N ASN A 13 2.34 3.06 -13.40
CA ASN A 13 1.24 4.05 -13.35
C ASN A 13 -0.18 3.48 -13.49
N ASP A 14 -0.38 2.20 -13.17
CA ASP A 14 -1.72 1.64 -13.00
C ASP A 14 -2.28 2.02 -11.61
N GLU A 15 -3.11 3.04 -11.57
CA GLU A 15 -3.75 3.53 -10.34
C GLU A 15 -4.67 2.47 -9.71
N SER A 16 -5.39 1.69 -10.54
CA SER A 16 -6.28 0.64 -10.05
C SER A 16 -5.49 -0.44 -9.29
N ALA A 17 -4.28 -0.77 -9.74
CA ALA A 17 -3.41 -1.71 -9.05
C ALA A 17 -2.90 -1.14 -7.70
N MET A 18 -2.65 0.17 -7.61
CA MET A 18 -2.27 0.81 -6.35
C MET A 18 -3.42 0.77 -5.34
N VAL A 19 -4.64 1.11 -5.78
CA VAL A 19 -5.85 1.06 -4.97
C VAL A 19 -6.09 -0.37 -4.46
N GLU A 20 -5.99 -1.38 -5.34
CA GLU A 20 -6.16 -2.78 -4.93
C GLU A 20 -5.12 -3.22 -3.88
N ILE A 21 -3.87 -2.74 -3.98
CA ILE A 21 -2.86 -2.99 -2.94
C ILE A 21 -3.30 -2.37 -1.61
N ILE A 22 -3.70 -1.10 -1.60
CA ILE A 22 -4.14 -0.39 -0.40
C ILE A 22 -5.33 -1.11 0.24
N GLU A 23 -6.36 -1.44 -0.53
CA GLU A 23 -7.56 -2.13 -0.06
C GLU A 23 -7.25 -3.48 0.58
N ARG A 24 -6.26 -4.23 0.05
CA ARG A 24 -5.84 -5.51 0.65
C ARG A 24 -5.22 -5.36 2.03
N PHE A 25 -4.53 -4.26 2.32
CA PHE A 25 -3.92 -3.99 3.62
C PHE A 25 -4.85 -3.22 4.58
N GLU A 26 -5.90 -2.58 4.05
CA GLU A 26 -6.86 -1.79 4.81
C GLU A 26 -7.43 -2.51 6.07
N PRO A 27 -7.78 -3.81 6.05
CA PRO A 27 -8.24 -4.51 7.25
C PRO A 27 -7.20 -4.51 8.38
N LYS A 28 -5.92 -4.65 8.04
CA LYS A 28 -4.82 -4.64 9.01
C LYS A 28 -4.53 -3.23 9.51
N ILE A 29 -4.61 -2.22 8.64
CA ILE A 29 -4.43 -0.81 8.99
C ILE A 29 -5.52 -0.41 10.00
N ARG A 30 -6.80 -0.63 9.66
CA ARG A 30 -7.93 -0.32 10.55
C ARG A 30 -7.82 -1.02 11.90
N LYS A 31 -7.41 -2.30 11.92
CA LYS A 31 -7.22 -3.02 13.19
C LYS A 31 -6.11 -2.39 14.05
N SER A 32 -5.06 -1.88 13.43
CA SER A 32 -3.93 -1.25 14.15
C SER A 32 -4.30 0.15 14.65
N LEU A 33 -5.07 0.92 13.87
CA LEU A 33 -5.57 2.25 14.24
C LEU A 33 -6.50 2.23 15.46
N LYS A 34 -7.13 1.09 15.79
CA LYS A 34 -7.93 0.98 17.02
C LYS A 34 -7.13 1.28 18.29
N PHE A 35 -5.81 1.13 18.25
CA PHE A 35 -4.91 1.38 19.38
C PHE A 35 -4.33 2.81 19.39
N THR A 36 -4.73 3.68 18.46
CA THR A 36 -4.34 5.09 18.44
C THR A 36 -5.44 5.97 19.02
N ASP A 37 -5.04 7.16 19.47
CA ASP A 37 -5.99 8.23 19.84
C ASP A 37 -6.90 8.56 18.64
N ILE A 38 -8.17 8.84 18.94
CA ILE A 38 -9.20 9.04 17.92
C ILE A 38 -9.02 10.35 17.16
N GLY A 39 -8.49 11.40 17.81
CA GLY A 39 -8.29 12.73 17.23
C GLY A 39 -7.19 12.78 16.18
N VAL A 40 -6.28 11.81 16.18
CA VAL A 40 -5.17 11.69 15.21
C VAL A 40 -5.31 10.49 14.28
N ARG A 41 -6.40 9.71 14.43
CA ARG A 41 -6.55 8.42 13.73
C ARG A 41 -6.58 8.59 12.21
N ASP A 42 -7.26 9.62 11.73
CA ASP A 42 -7.39 9.89 10.30
C ASP A 42 -6.06 10.38 9.71
N ASP A 43 -5.31 11.22 10.42
CA ASP A 43 -3.97 11.67 10.01
C ASP A 43 -3.00 10.50 9.93
N ILE A 44 -3.02 9.61 10.93
CA ILE A 44 -2.19 8.40 10.92
C ILE A 44 -2.60 7.47 9.78
N HIS A 45 -3.90 7.31 9.51
CA HIS A 45 -4.38 6.53 8.36
C HIS A 45 -3.79 7.07 7.06
N GLN A 46 -3.93 8.37 6.81
CA GLN A 46 -3.40 9.01 5.61
C GLN A 46 -1.89 8.85 5.48
N GLU A 47 -1.13 9.06 6.56
CA GLU A 47 0.33 8.87 6.54
C GLU A 47 0.72 7.42 6.23
N ILE A 48 -0.01 6.43 6.78
CA ILE A 48 0.23 5.02 6.44
C ILE A 48 0.00 4.78 4.95
N ILE A 49 -1.10 5.27 4.38
CA ILE A 49 -1.39 5.13 2.95
C ILE A 49 -0.31 5.80 2.10
N PHE A 50 0.11 7.01 2.47
CA PHE A 50 1.18 7.74 1.78
C PHE A 50 2.51 6.98 1.81
N ARG A 51 2.89 6.42 2.96
CA ARG A 51 4.11 5.60 3.10
C ARG A 51 4.01 4.30 2.31
N MET A 52 2.83 3.69 2.22
CA MET A 52 2.60 2.52 1.37
C MET A 52 2.81 2.84 -0.11
N ILE A 53 2.26 3.95 -0.60
CA ILE A 53 2.45 4.40 -1.99
C ILE A 53 3.95 4.56 -2.28
N LYS A 54 4.69 5.23 -1.39
CA LYS A 54 6.16 5.37 -1.50
C LYS A 54 6.87 4.03 -1.49
N ALA A 55 6.48 3.12 -0.60
CA ALA A 55 7.08 1.79 -0.50
C ALA A 55 6.85 0.99 -1.79
N VAL A 56 5.63 0.99 -2.34
CA VAL A 56 5.30 0.32 -3.61
C VAL A 56 6.11 0.93 -4.75
N LYS A 57 6.17 2.26 -4.88
CA LYS A 57 6.92 2.93 -5.95
C LYS A 57 8.44 2.72 -5.87
N SER A 58 9.00 2.57 -4.68
CA SER A 58 10.45 2.37 -4.47
C SER A 58 10.87 0.89 -4.39
N TYR A 59 9.91 -0.04 -4.35
CA TYR A 59 10.19 -1.47 -4.22
C TYR A 59 11.01 -2.01 -5.40
N LYS A 60 12.16 -2.60 -5.12
CA LYS A 60 13.00 -3.23 -6.16
C LYS A 60 12.41 -4.59 -6.51
N LEU A 61 11.72 -4.68 -7.64
CA LEU A 61 11.26 -5.97 -8.17
C LEU A 61 12.46 -6.86 -8.49
N PRO A 62 12.40 -8.17 -8.17
CA PRO A 62 13.44 -9.10 -8.58
C PRO A 62 13.56 -9.08 -10.11
N LYS A 63 14.79 -8.98 -10.61
CA LYS A 63 15.08 -9.07 -12.04
C LYS A 63 14.61 -10.45 -12.50
N LYS A 64 13.72 -10.51 -13.49
CA LYS A 64 13.43 -11.77 -14.18
C LYS A 64 14.75 -12.25 -14.78
N SER A 65 15.32 -13.34 -14.27
CA SER A 65 16.29 -14.11 -15.05
C SER A 65 15.53 -14.66 -16.25
N ASN A 66 15.93 -14.23 -17.45
CA ASN A 66 15.45 -14.80 -18.71
C ASN A 66 15.88 -16.25 -18.83
#